data_AF-A0A8X6XIG4-F1
#
_entry.id   AF-A0A8X6XIG4-F1
#
_cell.length_a   1.000
_cell.length_b   1.000
_cell.length_c   1.000
_cell.angle_alpha   90.00
_cell.angle_beta   90.00
_cell.angle_gamma   90.00
#
_symmetry.space_group_name_H-M   'P 1'
#
loop_
_entity.id
_entity.type
_entity.pdbx_description
1 polymer ?
#
loop_
_entity_poly.entity_id
_entity_poly.type
_entity_poly.pdbx_seq_one_letter_code
_entity_poly.pdbx_strand_id
1 'polypeptide(L)'
;MEDYEEFTKTHADVFNKHKHNTSMSDGGVADDSNHDTPTKKFSNKLNVLTRSFTGGGSRDRSTSPEPPDPPEDDNGAIPKSDSAVSLDIPNSTALWHVQQRPEDSLKYYNFTSFAMALNELQDTWKKSLPKTDSRLRPDIRMMEQGDMEGAAAEKNRLEEKQRDARKQRKKKKETWNPK
;
A
#
# COMPACT_ATOMS: atom_id res chain seq x y z
N MET A 1 -5.58 29.36 -7.45
CA MET A 1 -4.92 28.11 -7.04
C MET A 1 -6.06 27.13 -6.86
N GLU A 2 -6.57 26.64 -7.98
CA GLU A 2 -7.69 25.72 -8.05
C GLU A 2 -7.15 24.39 -8.58
N ASP A 3 -7.88 23.30 -8.31
CA ASP A 3 -7.73 21.98 -8.93
C ASP A 3 -6.94 20.87 -8.20
N TYR A 4 -7.40 20.52 -6.99
CA TYR A 4 -7.29 19.14 -6.50
C TYR A 4 -8.58 18.74 -5.76
N GLU A 5 -9.12 19.67 -4.98
CA GLU A 5 -10.46 19.54 -4.40
C GLU A 5 -11.56 19.55 -5.47
N GLU A 6 -11.34 20.26 -6.58
CA GLU A 6 -12.26 20.27 -7.73
C GLU A 6 -12.16 18.98 -8.55
N PHE A 7 -10.95 18.47 -8.82
CA PHE A 7 -10.74 17.16 -9.44
C PHE A 7 -11.42 16.03 -8.66
N THR A 8 -11.28 15.99 -7.33
CA THR A 8 -11.90 14.96 -6.48
C THR A 8 -13.42 15.07 -6.39
N LYS A 9 -13.99 16.28 -6.46
CA LYS A 9 -15.44 16.50 -6.51
C LYS A 9 -16.04 16.16 -7.88
N THR A 10 -15.37 16.53 -8.96
CA THR A 10 -15.88 16.34 -10.35
C THR A 10 -15.76 14.90 -10.85
N HIS A 11 -14.83 14.12 -10.30
CA HIS A 11 -14.61 12.72 -10.67
C HIS A 11 -15.12 11.70 -9.62
N ALA A 12 -15.95 12.15 -8.67
CA ALA A 12 -16.57 11.28 -7.66
C ALA A 12 -17.42 10.14 -8.28
N ASP A 13 -18.02 10.39 -9.46
CA ASP A 13 -18.85 9.41 -10.19
C ASP A 13 -18.06 8.21 -10.74
N VAL A 14 -16.74 8.36 -10.92
CA VAL A 14 -15.86 7.26 -11.36
C VAL A 14 -15.67 6.24 -10.24
N PHE A 15 -15.68 6.68 -8.97
CA PHE A 15 -15.54 5.81 -7.79
C PHE A 15 -16.84 5.12 -7.36
N ASN A 16 -18.01 5.66 -7.72
CA ASN A 16 -19.31 5.13 -7.31
C ASN A 16 -19.97 4.16 -8.32
N LYS A 17 -19.42 4.04 -9.54
CA LYS A 17 -20.03 3.23 -10.61
C LYS A 17 -19.94 1.70 -10.44
N HIS A 18 -19.32 1.21 -9.36
CA HIS A 18 -19.25 -0.22 -9.05
C HIS A 18 -20.27 -0.70 -7.98
N LYS A 19 -21.22 0.14 -7.55
CA LYS A 19 -22.22 -0.26 -6.52
C LYS A 19 -23.69 -0.27 -6.96
N HIS A 20 -24.03 0.19 -8.15
CA HIS A 20 -25.40 0.12 -8.66
C HIS A 20 -25.44 -0.62 -10.00
N ASN A 21 -25.55 -1.95 -9.93
CA ASN A 21 -26.20 -2.77 -10.95
C ASN A 21 -26.49 -4.16 -10.38
N THR A 22 -27.33 -4.21 -9.33
CA THR A 22 -28.03 -5.46 -8.96
C THR A 22 -29.34 -5.10 -8.27
N SER A 23 -30.41 -4.92 -9.05
CA SER A 23 -31.77 -5.21 -8.56
C SER A 23 -32.78 -5.38 -9.72
N MET A 24 -33.31 -6.59 -9.80
CA MET A 24 -34.66 -6.99 -10.21
C MET A 24 -35.09 -6.93 -11.69
N SER A 25 -35.27 -8.12 -12.26
CA SER A 25 -36.46 -8.48 -13.04
C SER A 25 -36.79 -9.96 -12.85
N ASP A 26 -38.08 -10.21 -12.63
CA ASP A 26 -38.75 -11.46 -12.27
C ASP A 26 -38.95 -12.42 -13.47
N GLY A 27 -39.06 -13.72 -13.18
CA GLY A 27 -39.77 -14.71 -14.02
C GLY A 27 -38.95 -15.69 -14.89
N GLY A 28 -38.75 -16.92 -14.39
CA GLY A 28 -39.15 -18.13 -15.13
C GLY A 28 -38.09 -19.12 -15.68
N VAL A 29 -38.00 -20.26 -14.99
CA VAL A 29 -37.76 -21.66 -15.47
C VAL A 29 -36.30 -22.15 -15.68
N ALA A 30 -36.10 -23.37 -15.18
CA ALA A 30 -34.87 -24.04 -14.77
C ALA A 30 -34.02 -24.65 -15.90
N ASP A 31 -32.70 -24.74 -15.68
CA ASP A 31 -31.89 -25.92 -16.02
C ASP A 31 -30.64 -26.00 -15.11
N ASP A 32 -30.26 -27.24 -14.81
CA ASP A 32 -29.37 -27.70 -13.76
C ASP A 32 -27.89 -27.66 -14.20
N SER A 33 -27.03 -26.94 -13.47
CA SER A 33 -25.59 -27.28 -13.42
C SER A 33 -24.88 -26.66 -12.21
N ASN A 34 -24.24 -27.52 -11.42
CA ASN A 34 -23.48 -27.22 -10.22
C ASN A 34 -22.32 -26.23 -10.49
N HIS A 35 -22.43 -25.00 -9.97
CA HIS A 35 -21.31 -24.05 -9.93
C HIS A 35 -20.88 -23.81 -8.47
N ASP A 36 -19.84 -24.53 -8.05
CA ASP A 36 -19.21 -24.36 -6.75
C ASP A 36 -18.58 -22.95 -6.67
N THR A 37 -19.12 -22.11 -5.78
CA THR A 37 -18.69 -20.71 -5.63
C THR A 37 -17.74 -20.65 -4.43
N PRO A 38 -16.47 -20.20 -4.58
CA PRO A 38 -15.57 -20.10 -3.43
C PRO A 38 -16.05 -18.98 -2.50
N THR A 39 -16.60 -19.37 -1.35
CA THR A 39 -16.91 -18.47 -0.25
C THR A 39 -15.63 -17.77 0.22
N LYS A 40 -15.71 -16.44 0.36
CA LYS A 40 -14.64 -15.58 0.89
C LYS A 40 -14.28 -16.01 2.31
N LYS A 41 -13.25 -16.84 2.47
CA LYS A 41 -12.57 -17.02 3.74
C LYS A 41 -11.47 -15.96 3.85
N PHE A 42 -11.81 -14.85 4.51
CA PHE A 42 -10.81 -13.91 5.04
C PHE A 42 -10.00 -14.65 6.11
N SER A 43 -8.75 -14.97 5.80
CA SER A 43 -7.79 -15.42 6.81
C SER A 43 -7.08 -14.20 7.39
N ASN A 44 -7.58 -13.71 8.52
CA ASN A 44 -6.84 -12.83 9.42
C ASN A 44 -5.69 -13.62 10.05
N LYS A 45 -4.47 -13.49 9.52
CA LYS A 45 -3.26 -14.00 10.16
C LYS A 45 -2.06 -13.10 9.90
N LEU A 46 -2.03 -11.95 10.57
CA LEU A 46 -0.78 -11.32 11.00
C LEU A 46 -1.03 -10.68 12.37
N ASN A 47 -0.68 -11.41 13.43
CA ASN A 47 -0.32 -10.90 14.75
C ASN A 47 0.56 -11.95 15.40
N VAL A 48 1.87 -11.85 15.15
CA VAL A 48 2.91 -12.58 15.90
C VAL A 48 3.99 -11.55 16.20
N LEU A 49 3.86 -10.86 17.33
CA LEU A 49 4.94 -10.62 18.30
C LEU A 49 4.38 -9.90 19.53
N THR A 50 3.79 -10.65 20.46
CA THR A 50 3.83 -10.38 21.92
C THR A 50 3.26 -11.61 22.63
N ARG A 51 4.15 -12.48 23.13
CA ARG A 51 3.78 -13.49 24.15
C ARG A 51 4.38 -13.06 25.48
N SER A 52 3.67 -13.45 26.54
CA SER A 52 4.03 -13.50 27.98
C SER A 52 3.38 -12.34 28.77
N PHE A 53 2.65 -12.52 29.88
CA PHE A 53 2.45 -13.64 30.80
C PHE A 53 1.21 -13.38 31.71
N THR A 54 0.75 -14.41 32.45
CA THR A 54 -0.39 -14.47 33.42
C THR A 54 -1.80 -14.54 32.82
N GLY A 55 -2.71 -15.44 33.20
CA GLY A 55 -2.89 -16.21 34.45
C GLY A 55 -4.29 -15.90 34.98
N GLY A 56 -5.25 -16.82 34.83
CA GLY A 56 -6.70 -16.52 34.91
C GLY A 56 -7.34 -16.43 36.30
N GLY A 57 -8.67 -16.31 36.32
CA GLY A 57 -9.51 -16.48 37.52
C GLY A 57 -10.72 -15.52 37.61
N SER A 58 -11.89 -16.07 37.95
CA SER A 58 -13.24 -15.47 37.85
C SER A 58 -13.70 -14.65 39.08
N ARG A 59 -14.78 -13.85 38.88
CA ARG A 59 -15.75 -13.28 39.87
C ARG A 59 -15.19 -12.15 40.76
N ASP A 60 -15.91 -11.14 41.24
CA ASP A 60 -17.35 -10.87 41.36
C ASP A 60 -17.60 -9.34 41.45
N ARG A 61 -18.88 -8.96 41.37
CA ARG A 61 -19.50 -7.63 41.42
C ARG A 61 -19.41 -6.94 42.79
N SER A 62 -19.07 -5.64 42.85
CA SER A 62 -19.83 -4.56 43.55
C SER A 62 -19.02 -3.26 43.79
N THR A 63 -19.65 -2.14 43.39
CA THR A 63 -19.56 -0.75 43.90
C THR A 63 -18.18 -0.06 44.01
N SER A 64 -17.91 0.92 43.14
CA SER A 64 -16.84 1.92 43.30
C SER A 64 -17.41 3.35 43.19
N PRO A 65 -16.91 4.32 43.96
CA PRO A 65 -17.29 5.73 43.88
C PRO A 65 -16.75 6.37 42.60
N GLU A 66 -17.45 7.39 42.09
CA GLU A 66 -17.06 8.10 40.87
C GLU A 66 -15.63 8.70 40.96
N PRO A 67 -14.85 8.63 39.87
CA PRO A 67 -13.56 9.30 39.78
C PRO A 67 -13.74 10.82 39.59
N PRO A 68 -12.81 11.65 40.09
CA PRO A 68 -12.86 13.09 39.87
C PRO A 68 -12.66 13.42 38.38
N ASP A 69 -13.31 14.50 37.93
CA ASP A 69 -13.31 14.97 36.55
C ASP A 69 -11.92 15.02 35.92
N PRO A 70 -11.78 14.67 34.62
CA PRO A 70 -10.50 14.73 33.94
C PRO A 70 -10.00 16.18 33.87
N PRO A 71 -8.69 16.42 34.08
CA PRO A 71 -8.12 17.75 33.91
C PRO A 71 -8.33 18.20 32.46
N GLU A 72 -8.67 19.49 32.32
CA GLU A 72 -8.98 20.12 31.05
C GLU A 72 -7.90 19.84 29.99
N ASP A 73 -8.39 19.55 28.79
CA ASP A 73 -7.62 19.26 27.58
C ASP A 73 -6.89 20.55 27.14
N ASP A 74 -5.78 20.88 27.81
CA ASP A 74 -4.80 21.82 27.29
C ASP A 74 -4.35 21.30 25.93
N ASN A 75 -4.41 22.18 24.93
CA ASN A 75 -4.18 21.90 23.51
C ASN A 75 -2.71 21.52 23.27
N GLY A 76 -2.29 20.37 23.77
CA GLY A 76 -0.98 19.78 23.58
C GLY A 76 -1.00 18.94 22.32
N ALA A 77 -0.76 19.59 21.18
CA ALA A 77 -0.49 18.94 19.92
C ALA A 77 0.38 17.69 20.15
N ILE A 78 -0.16 16.50 19.87
CA ILE A 78 0.62 15.27 19.80
C ILE A 78 1.84 15.60 18.95
N PRO A 79 3.08 15.48 19.46
CA PRO A 79 4.25 15.83 18.68
C PRO A 79 4.22 14.97 17.43
N LYS A 80 4.05 15.61 16.28
CA LYS A 80 4.42 14.99 15.00
C LYS A 80 5.85 14.54 15.23
N SER A 81 6.10 13.25 15.10
CA SER A 81 7.41 12.65 15.33
C SER A 81 8.37 13.10 14.23
N ASP A 82 8.73 14.37 14.24
CA ASP A 82 9.92 14.85 13.57
C ASP A 82 11.06 14.24 14.38
N SER A 83 11.74 13.28 13.77
CA SER A 83 12.89 12.56 14.33
C SER A 83 14.10 13.48 14.59
N ALA A 84 13.89 14.80 14.52
CA ALA A 84 14.88 15.87 14.59
C ALA A 84 14.97 16.48 15.99
N VAL A 85 14.49 15.80 17.03
CA VAL A 85 14.92 16.13 18.40
C VAL A 85 16.36 15.62 18.53
N SER A 86 17.32 16.45 18.11
CA SER A 86 18.71 16.30 18.51
C SER A 86 18.71 16.26 20.02
N LEU A 87 18.92 15.07 20.58
CA LEU A 87 19.27 14.96 21.98
C LEU A 87 20.68 15.52 22.06
N ASP A 88 20.79 16.81 22.41
CA ASP A 88 22.06 17.51 22.59
C ASP A 88 22.75 16.94 23.83
N ILE A 89 23.29 15.74 23.68
CA ILE A 89 24.06 15.02 24.68
C ILE A 89 25.46 15.64 24.67
N PRO A 90 25.90 16.29 25.75
CA PRO A 90 27.24 16.85 25.82
C PRO A 90 28.30 15.78 25.56
N ASN A 91 29.36 16.13 24.84
CA ASN A 91 30.45 15.23 24.41
C ASN A 91 30.04 14.11 23.44
N SER A 92 28.83 14.16 22.87
CA SER A 92 28.46 13.28 21.76
C SER A 92 29.08 13.73 20.45
N THR A 93 29.21 12.82 19.49
CA THR A 93 29.68 13.10 18.13
C THR A 93 28.66 12.56 17.14
N ALA A 94 28.17 13.42 16.25
CA ALA A 94 27.24 12.99 15.21
C ALA A 94 27.98 12.14 14.15
N LEU A 95 27.53 10.90 13.97
CA LEU A 95 28.11 9.99 12.98
C LEU A 95 27.48 10.13 11.59
N TRP A 96 26.22 10.56 11.53
CA TRP A 96 25.47 10.64 10.29
C TRP A 96 24.30 11.64 10.41
N HIS A 97 24.01 12.32 9.31
CA HIS A 97 22.82 13.15 9.15
C HIS A 97 22.10 12.78 7.86
N VAL A 98 20.76 12.84 7.91
CA VAL A 98 19.93 12.69 6.71
C VAL A 98 20.12 13.90 5.80
N GLN A 99 20.21 13.65 4.50
CA GLN A 99 20.19 14.73 3.51
C GLN A 99 18.78 15.32 3.42
N GLN A 100 18.69 16.65 3.35
CA GLN A 100 17.41 17.32 3.14
C GLN A 100 16.80 16.90 1.81
N ARG A 101 15.47 16.74 1.79
CA ARG A 101 14.75 16.38 0.57
C ARG A 101 14.72 17.58 -0.39
N PRO A 102 14.70 17.33 -1.70
CA PRO A 102 14.45 18.38 -2.69
C PRO A 102 13.15 19.16 -2.42
N GLU A 103 13.11 20.43 -2.83
CA GLU A 103 11.96 21.30 -2.64
C GLU A 103 10.68 20.76 -3.31
N ASP A 104 10.85 20.09 -4.46
CA ASP A 104 9.79 19.49 -5.24
C ASP A 104 9.38 18.08 -4.79
N SER A 105 10.00 17.56 -3.71
CA SER A 105 9.72 16.21 -3.22
C SER A 105 8.24 15.95 -2.94
N LEU A 106 7.48 16.94 -2.47
CA LEU A 106 6.03 16.83 -2.25
C LEU A 106 5.26 16.43 -3.52
N LYS A 107 5.72 16.87 -4.70
CA LYS A 107 5.10 16.55 -6.00
C LYS A 107 5.51 15.16 -6.50
N TYR A 108 6.69 14.70 -6.09
CA TYR A 108 7.30 13.46 -6.54
C TYR A 108 7.35 12.43 -5.40
N TYR A 109 6.19 12.12 -4.83
CA TYR A 109 6.00 11.04 -3.84
C TYR A 109 6.88 11.16 -2.58
N ASN A 110 7.27 12.38 -2.20
CA ASN A 110 8.18 12.66 -1.09
C ASN A 110 9.54 11.98 -1.21
N PHE A 111 10.01 11.75 -2.44
CA PHE A 111 11.29 11.09 -2.68
C PHE A 111 12.49 11.95 -2.24
N THR A 112 13.53 11.26 -1.78
CA THR A 112 14.87 11.85 -1.64
C THR A 112 15.52 11.97 -3.01
N SER A 113 16.55 12.81 -3.15
CA SER A 113 17.31 12.90 -4.40
C SER A 113 17.89 11.55 -4.83
N PHE A 114 18.28 10.72 -3.86
CA PHE A 114 18.72 9.35 -4.11
C PHE A 114 17.60 8.49 -4.73
N ALA A 115 16.39 8.53 -4.15
CA ALA A 115 15.26 7.75 -4.65
C ALA A 115 14.82 8.20 -6.06
N MET A 116 14.85 9.50 -6.35
CA MET A 116 14.57 10.03 -7.69
C MET A 116 15.53 9.46 -8.75
N ALA A 117 16.81 9.25 -8.40
CA ALA A 117 17.80 8.72 -9.33
C ALA A 117 17.74 7.20 -9.54
N LEU A 118 17.08 6.43 -8.67
CA LEU A 118 17.09 4.95 -8.72
C LEU A 118 16.61 4.40 -10.06
N ASN A 119 15.56 5.02 -10.60
CA ASN A 119 14.95 4.59 -11.84
C ASN A 119 15.43 5.41 -13.04
N GLU A 120 16.47 6.24 -12.97
CA GLU A 120 17.00 6.89 -14.17
C GLU A 120 17.50 5.84 -15.17
N LEU A 121 17.15 5.99 -16.46
CA LEU A 121 17.57 5.06 -17.52
C LEU A 121 18.16 5.83 -18.71
N GLN A 122 19.48 5.76 -18.84
CA GLN A 122 20.19 6.32 -19.97
C GLN A 122 20.19 5.37 -21.17
N ASP A 123 20.19 5.91 -22.38
CA ASP A 123 20.16 5.11 -23.62
C ASP A 123 21.37 4.18 -23.77
N THR A 124 22.52 4.58 -23.21
CA THR A 124 23.74 3.77 -23.17
C THR A 124 23.56 2.51 -22.32
N TRP A 125 22.77 2.57 -21.24
CA TRP A 125 22.56 1.45 -20.32
C TRP A 125 21.57 0.42 -20.84
N LYS A 126 20.63 0.82 -21.71
CA LYS A 126 19.61 -0.08 -22.28
C LYS A 126 20.21 -1.35 -22.93
N LYS A 127 21.43 -1.26 -23.46
CA LYS A 127 22.13 -2.37 -24.10
C LYS A 127 22.89 -3.29 -23.13
N SER A 128 23.25 -2.80 -21.94
CA SER A 128 24.05 -3.54 -20.96
C SER A 128 23.21 -4.14 -19.83
N LEU A 129 22.04 -3.58 -19.53
CA LEU A 129 21.18 -4.07 -18.46
C LEU A 129 20.56 -5.45 -18.80
N PRO A 130 20.38 -6.33 -17.80
CA PRO A 130 19.61 -7.54 -17.99
C PRO A 130 18.16 -7.16 -18.31
N LYS A 131 17.49 -7.99 -19.11
CA LYS A 131 16.07 -7.79 -19.50
C LYS A 131 15.09 -7.75 -18.31
N THR A 132 15.55 -8.18 -17.13
CA THR A 132 14.79 -8.22 -15.88
C THR A 132 15.04 -7.03 -14.96
N ASP A 133 15.92 -6.09 -15.34
CA ASP A 133 16.16 -4.87 -14.56
C ASP A 133 14.86 -4.06 -14.41
N SER A 134 14.60 -3.56 -13.19
CA SER A 134 13.37 -2.82 -12.89
C SER A 134 13.21 -1.56 -13.73
N ARG A 135 14.31 -0.96 -14.21
CA ARG A 135 14.26 0.20 -15.10
C ARG A 135 13.59 -0.08 -16.43
N LEU A 136 13.50 -1.33 -16.84
CA LEU A 136 12.87 -1.75 -18.09
C LEU A 136 11.38 -2.09 -17.91
N ARG A 137 10.80 -1.89 -16.72
CA ARG A 137 9.37 -2.12 -16.46
C ARG A 137 8.50 -1.03 -17.11
N PRO A 138 7.71 -1.36 -18.13
CA PRO A 138 6.97 -0.37 -18.90
C PRO A 138 5.83 0.30 -18.12
N ASP A 139 5.20 -0.41 -17.17
CA ASP A 139 4.14 0.14 -16.32
C ASP A 139 4.65 1.28 -15.41
N ILE A 140 5.84 1.09 -14.81
CA ILE A 140 6.49 2.12 -13.99
C ILE A 140 6.90 3.31 -14.86
N ARG A 141 7.39 3.07 -16.09
CA ARG A 141 7.80 4.14 -17.01
C ARG A 141 6.66 5.02 -17.47
N MET A 142 5.53 4.43 -17.82
CA MET A 142 4.34 5.18 -18.21
C MET A 142 3.85 6.02 -17.03
N MET A 143 3.86 5.47 -15.81
CA MET A 143 3.48 6.22 -14.60
C MET A 143 4.41 7.41 -14.34
N GLU A 144 5.73 7.24 -14.48
CA GLU A 144 6.71 8.33 -14.35
C GLU A 144 6.52 9.44 -15.39
N GLN A 145 6.03 9.10 -16.58
CA GLN A 145 5.72 10.03 -17.66
C GLN A 145 4.33 10.69 -17.50
N GLY A 146 3.57 10.32 -16.46
CA GLY A 146 2.22 10.82 -16.20
C GLY A 146 1.10 10.09 -16.96
N ASP A 147 1.42 9.05 -17.74
CA ASP A 147 0.43 8.21 -18.41
C ASP A 147 -0.14 7.15 -17.45
N MET A 148 -1.13 7.57 -16.67
CA MET A 148 -1.77 6.72 -15.66
C MET A 148 -2.61 5.58 -16.27
N GLU A 149 -3.25 5.81 -17.42
CA GLU A 149 -4.07 4.81 -18.09
C GLU A 149 -3.21 3.72 -18.73
N GLY A 150 -2.17 4.12 -19.47
CA GLY A 150 -1.19 3.19 -20.05
C GLY A 150 -0.48 2.38 -18.97
N ALA A 151 -0.07 3.03 -17.88
CA ALA A 151 0.55 2.34 -16.73
C ALA A 151 -0.37 1.26 -16.13
N ALA A 152 -1.66 1.56 -15.95
CA ALA A 152 -2.63 0.61 -15.40
C ALA A 152 -2.84 -0.59 -16.34
N ALA A 153 -2.99 -0.33 -17.64
CA ALA A 153 -3.14 -1.39 -18.64
C ALA A 153 -1.91 -2.31 -18.68
N GLU A 154 -0.71 -1.72 -18.68
CA GLU A 154 0.54 -2.46 -18.75
C GLU A 154 0.83 -3.24 -17.46
N LYS A 155 0.47 -2.69 -16.29
CA LYS A 155 0.51 -3.40 -15.01
C LYS A 155 -0.34 -4.67 -15.07
N ASN A 156 -1.59 -4.56 -15.52
CA ASN A 156 -2.51 -5.71 -15.64
C ASN A 156 -1.92 -6.79 -16.55
N ARG A 157 -1.41 -6.39 -17.72
CA ARG A 157 -0.77 -7.29 -18.69
C ARG A 157 0.42 -8.04 -18.09
N LEU A 158 1.28 -7.36 -17.34
CA LEU A 158 2.45 -7.96 -16.67
C LEU A 158 2.06 -8.94 -15.56
N GLU A 159 1.09 -8.57 -14.72
CA GLU A 159 0.60 -9.43 -13.63
C GLU A 159 -0.10 -10.69 -14.15
N GLU A 160 -0.89 -10.56 -15.21
CA GLU A 160 -1.54 -11.70 -15.89
C GLU A 160 -0.51 -12.63 -16.50
N LYS A 161 0.48 -12.10 -17.22
CA LYS A 161 1.60 -12.89 -17.74
C LYS A 161 2.33 -13.65 -16.63
N GLN A 162 2.58 -13.00 -15.49
CA GLN A 162 3.21 -13.65 -14.33
C GLN A 162 2.30 -14.74 -13.73
N ARG A 163 0.99 -14.49 -13.64
CA ARG A 163 -0.02 -15.43 -13.13
C ARG A 163 -0.10 -16.67 -14.00
N ASP A 164 -0.08 -16.52 -15.32
CA ASP A 164 -0.15 -17.64 -16.25
C ASP A 164 1.17 -18.42 -16.29
N ALA A 165 2.31 -17.76 -16.29
CA ALA A 165 3.61 -18.43 -16.16
C ALA A 165 3.70 -19.26 -14.86
N ARG A 166 3.08 -18.80 -13.77
CA ARG A 166 2.98 -19.55 -12.51
C ARG A 166 2.04 -20.76 -12.64
N LYS A 167 0.86 -20.60 -13.26
CA LYS A 167 -0.07 -21.71 -13.53
C LYS A 167 0.60 -22.80 -14.38
N GLN A 168 1.34 -22.42 -15.42
CA GLN A 168 2.03 -23.36 -16.29
C GLN A 168 3.14 -24.12 -15.57
N ARG A 169 3.98 -23.43 -14.77
CA ARG A 169 4.98 -24.11 -13.91
C ARG A 169 4.35 -25.10 -12.94
N LYS A 170 3.23 -24.73 -12.31
CA LYS A 170 2.47 -25.63 -11.42
C LYS A 170 1.96 -26.87 -12.18
N LYS A 171 1.40 -26.70 -13.38
CA LYS A 171 0.95 -27.82 -14.23
C LYS A 171 2.10 -28.77 -14.58
N LYS A 172 3.29 -28.22 -14.86
CA LYS A 172 4.51 -28.98 -15.17
C LYS A 172 5.22 -29.56 -13.94
N LYS A 173 4.78 -29.22 -12.72
CA LYS A 173 5.46 -29.56 -11.45
C LYS A 173 6.92 -29.07 -11.39
N GLU A 174 7.20 -27.93 -12.03
CA GLU A 174 8.54 -27.31 -12.06
C GLU A 174 8.70 -26.29 -10.91
N THR A 175 9.88 -26.27 -10.28
CA THR A 175 10.25 -25.28 -9.25
C THR A 175 10.90 -24.04 -9.87
N TRP A 176 10.57 -22.86 -9.34
CA TRP A 176 11.24 -21.62 -9.72
C TRP A 176 12.63 -21.53 -9.11
N ASN A 177 13.65 -21.20 -9.93
CA ASN A 177 15.01 -20.94 -9.47
C ASN A 177 15.40 -19.50 -9.83
N PRO A 178 15.71 -18.64 -8.83
CA PRO A 178 16.36 -17.35 -9.06
C PRO A 178 17.66 -17.53 -9.85
N LYS A 179 18.04 -16.50 -10.60
CA LYS A 179 19.24 -16.48 -11.45
C LYS A 179 20.25 -15.50 -10.90
#